data_AF-A0A7U3URR3-F1
#
_entry.id   AF-A0A7U3URR3-F1
#
_cell.length_a   1.000
_cell.length_b   1.000
_cell.length_c   1.000
_cell.angle_alpha   90.00
_cell.angle_beta   90.00
_cell.angle_gamma   90.00
#
_symmetry.space_group_name_H-M   'P 1'
#
loop_
_entity.id
_entity.type
_entity.pdbx_description
1 polymer ?
#
loop_
_entity_poly.entity_id
_entity_poly.type
_entity_poly.pdbx_seq_one_letter_code
_entity_poly.pdbx_strand_id
1 'polypeptide(L)'
;MSLGQDGPPTRTRMPEGHGTHGPAGRRPQPRRALVTVVGVVVVLVAALAFATRGGGSSSSTDDAGSGGSSGSGAATKGSASATAPTGERPVTGKSGGIAAGFAHTQQGAQSAAANYAVALGGVDMFNTTARHRIVATVYAPSATAALQGSLDQAYSTGAIKALGLNPDGSAPQGLTLVSRTIPVGTKTTASTADAATVEVWCTALAGLAGTDSTKPVTASWFTITEKLVWEPPGSAGGTGGDWKIASSSQKDGPAPVSGDQQIATADQIAGAVQQYGGFTYAR
;
A
#
# COMPACT_ATOMS: atom_id res chain seq x y z
N MET A 1 39.32 -66.51 -10.73
CA MET A 1 38.16 -65.90 -11.42
C MET A 1 37.11 -65.64 -10.35
N SER A 2 36.96 -64.37 -9.95
CA SER A 2 36.03 -63.97 -8.88
C SER A 2 34.87 -63.19 -9.49
N LEU A 3 33.66 -63.63 -9.18
CA LEU A 3 32.45 -62.82 -9.13
C LEU A 3 32.59 -61.81 -7.99
N GLY A 4 31.96 -60.64 -8.08
CA GLY A 4 31.88 -59.72 -6.95
C GLY A 4 31.55 -58.29 -7.38
N GLN A 5 30.34 -57.88 -7.04
CA GLN A 5 29.72 -56.61 -7.38
C GLN A 5 30.09 -55.58 -6.31
N ASP A 6 31.12 -54.76 -6.55
CA ASP A 6 31.59 -53.73 -5.60
C ASP A 6 31.72 -52.36 -6.29
N GLY A 7 30.62 -51.60 -6.32
CA GLY A 7 30.69 -50.15 -6.49
C GLY A 7 30.93 -49.51 -5.11
N PRO A 8 31.94 -48.64 -4.92
CA PRO A 8 32.26 -48.12 -3.60
C PRO A 8 31.13 -47.19 -3.07
N PRO A 9 30.73 -47.34 -1.80
CA PRO A 9 29.70 -46.51 -1.19
C PRO A 9 30.23 -45.09 -0.93
N THR A 10 29.64 -44.09 -1.58
CA THR A 10 29.78 -42.68 -1.18
C THR A 10 28.96 -42.41 0.08
N ARG A 11 29.49 -42.87 1.22
CA ARG A 11 29.08 -42.38 2.54
C ARG A 11 29.53 -40.94 2.68
N THR A 12 28.59 -40.00 2.60
CA THR A 12 28.78 -38.62 3.04
C THR A 12 29.05 -38.65 4.54
N ARG A 13 30.31 -38.46 4.94
CA ARG A 13 30.68 -38.29 6.36
C ARG A 13 30.21 -36.91 6.82
N MET A 14 29.33 -36.88 7.81
CA MET A 14 29.10 -35.69 8.63
C MET A 14 30.38 -35.40 9.43
N PRO A 15 30.82 -34.13 9.55
CA PRO A 15 31.91 -33.77 10.44
C PRO A 15 31.45 -33.98 11.89
N GLU A 16 32.11 -34.88 12.62
CA GLU A 16 32.00 -34.94 14.06
C GLU A 16 32.79 -33.77 14.67
N GLY A 17 32.09 -32.77 15.19
CA GLY A 17 32.66 -31.73 16.01
C GLY A 17 32.41 -32.04 17.49
N HIS A 18 33.46 -32.38 18.22
CA HIS A 18 33.43 -32.63 19.66
C HIS A 18 33.91 -31.38 20.42
N GLY A 19 33.12 -30.92 21.42
CA GLY A 19 33.45 -29.87 22.40
C GLY A 19 33.19 -28.46 21.89
N THR A 20 32.53 -27.53 22.58
CA THR A 20 32.32 -27.30 24.02
C THR A 20 31.12 -26.37 24.23
N HIS A 21 30.58 -26.38 25.45
CA HIS A 21 29.36 -25.68 25.87
C HIS A 21 29.38 -24.15 25.65
N GLY A 22 28.29 -23.63 25.09
CA GLY A 22 27.89 -22.23 25.19
C GLY A 22 26.59 -22.01 24.43
N PRO A 23 25.51 -21.50 25.05
CA PRO A 23 24.31 -21.15 24.28
C PRO A 23 24.72 -20.07 23.28
N ALA A 24 24.55 -20.35 21.99
CA ALA A 24 24.69 -19.34 20.95
C ALA A 24 23.72 -18.20 21.28
N GLY A 25 24.25 -17.12 21.84
CA GLY A 25 23.47 -15.94 22.19
C GLY A 25 22.81 -15.45 20.91
N ARG A 26 21.50 -15.65 20.80
CA ARG A 26 20.67 -14.90 19.85
C ARG A 26 20.91 -13.43 20.16
N ARG A 27 21.75 -12.77 19.37
CA ARG A 27 21.86 -11.31 19.39
C ARG A 27 20.43 -10.78 19.20
N PRO A 28 19.88 -10.00 20.14
CA PRO A 28 18.58 -9.39 19.95
C PRO A 28 18.66 -8.50 18.70
N GLN A 29 18.01 -8.93 17.63
CA GLN A 29 17.79 -8.07 16.48
C GLN A 29 17.00 -6.86 16.99
N PRO A 30 17.45 -5.61 16.74
CA PRO A 30 16.77 -4.43 17.24
C PRO A 30 15.42 -4.27 16.53
N ARG A 31 14.37 -4.86 17.12
CA ARG A 31 12.97 -4.78 16.66
C ARG A 31 12.36 -3.37 16.79
N ARG A 32 13.15 -2.36 17.18
CA ARG A 32 12.63 -1.04 17.56
C ARG A 32 12.66 0.02 16.45
N ALA A 33 13.23 -0.29 15.29
CA ALA A 33 13.27 0.65 14.16
C ALA A 33 12.21 0.39 13.06
N LEU A 34 11.59 -0.80 13.04
CA LEU A 34 10.64 -1.18 11.99
C LEU A 34 9.24 -0.54 12.15
N VAL A 35 8.93 -0.06 13.36
CA VAL A 35 7.59 0.45 13.72
C VAL A 35 7.33 1.86 13.15
N THR A 36 8.37 2.65 12.86
CA THR A 36 8.19 4.08 12.57
C THR A 36 7.71 4.37 11.15
N VAL A 37 8.03 3.52 10.16
CA VAL A 37 7.67 3.76 8.74
C VAL A 37 6.29 3.17 8.41
N VAL A 38 5.98 1.97 8.93
CA VAL A 38 4.61 1.40 8.92
C VAL A 38 3.66 2.32 9.70
N GLY A 39 4.16 2.98 10.75
CA GLY A 39 3.43 3.93 11.54
C GLY A 39 2.86 5.11 10.76
N VAL A 40 3.54 5.64 9.74
CA VAL A 40 3.00 6.79 8.98
C VAL A 40 1.84 6.39 8.09
N VAL A 41 1.92 5.22 7.47
CA VAL A 41 0.86 4.67 6.61
C VAL A 41 -0.38 4.29 7.44
N VAL A 42 -0.19 3.69 8.63
CA VAL A 42 -1.27 3.41 9.60
C VAL A 42 -1.84 4.68 10.25
N VAL A 43 -1.01 5.69 10.56
CA VAL A 43 -1.46 6.98 11.13
C VAL A 43 -2.27 7.77 10.10
N LEU A 44 -1.90 7.73 8.83
CA LEU A 44 -2.66 8.35 7.74
C LEU A 44 -4.06 7.75 7.61
N VAL A 45 -4.21 6.46 7.92
CA VAL A 45 -5.51 5.76 7.88
C VAL A 45 -6.29 5.91 9.18
N ALA A 46 -5.63 5.99 10.33
CA ALA A 46 -6.30 6.36 11.59
C ALA A 46 -6.95 7.75 11.46
N ALA A 47 -6.29 8.70 10.78
CA ALA A 47 -6.86 10.01 10.45
C ALA A 47 -8.07 9.90 9.48
N LEU A 48 -7.99 9.04 8.45
CA LEU A 48 -9.08 8.76 7.50
C LEU A 48 -10.32 8.08 8.14
N ALA A 49 -10.10 7.18 9.11
CA ALA A 49 -11.15 6.44 9.80
C ALA A 49 -11.90 7.29 10.84
N PHE A 50 -11.21 8.23 11.49
CA PHE A 50 -11.84 9.15 12.44
C PHE A 50 -12.60 10.29 11.74
N ALA A 51 -12.15 10.74 10.56
CA ALA A 51 -12.80 11.83 9.82
C ALA A 51 -14.19 11.48 9.25
N THR A 52 -14.51 10.19 9.10
CA THR A 52 -15.79 9.72 8.55
C THR A 52 -16.76 9.15 9.59
N ARG A 53 -16.38 9.11 10.88
CA ARG A 53 -17.23 8.60 11.96
C ARG A 53 -17.85 9.73 12.77
N GLY A 54 -18.66 10.54 12.13
CA GLY A 54 -19.59 11.44 12.81
C GLY A 54 -20.78 10.66 13.35
N GLY A 55 -20.86 10.53 14.69
CA GLY A 55 -22.10 10.33 15.44
C GLY A 55 -22.70 8.92 15.45
N GLY A 56 -22.44 8.18 16.53
CA GLY A 56 -23.12 6.91 16.80
C GLY A 56 -22.56 6.21 18.03
N SER A 57 -22.88 6.75 19.21
CA SER A 57 -22.69 6.07 20.48
C SER A 57 -23.62 4.86 20.57
N SER A 58 -23.07 3.66 20.71
CA SER A 58 -23.73 2.59 21.45
C SER A 58 -22.69 1.58 21.93
N SER A 59 -22.45 1.63 23.23
CA SER A 59 -22.00 0.53 24.06
C SER A 59 -22.75 -0.77 23.76
N SER A 60 -22.06 -1.91 23.75
CA SER A 60 -22.52 -3.25 24.19
C SER A 60 -21.33 -4.20 23.94
N THR A 61 -20.55 -4.50 24.98
CA THR A 61 -20.57 -5.76 25.75
C THR A 61 -20.20 -6.99 24.92
N ASP A 62 -19.06 -7.55 25.30
CA ASP A 62 -18.61 -8.90 24.99
C ASP A 62 -19.69 -9.92 25.38
N ASP A 63 -19.98 -10.86 24.49
CA ASP A 63 -20.52 -12.15 24.89
C ASP A 63 -20.02 -13.25 23.95
N ALA A 64 -19.47 -14.28 24.58
CA ALA A 64 -19.04 -15.52 23.97
C ALA A 64 -20.24 -16.46 23.81
N GLY A 65 -20.35 -17.15 22.67
CA GLY A 65 -21.40 -18.14 22.45
C GLY A 65 -21.08 -19.08 21.29
N SER A 66 -20.91 -20.35 21.63
CA SER A 66 -20.58 -21.47 20.74
C SER A 66 -21.77 -21.97 19.91
N GLY A 67 -21.48 -22.47 18.70
CA GLY A 67 -22.03 -23.72 18.13
C GLY A 67 -23.44 -23.70 17.51
N GLY A 68 -23.58 -24.34 16.34
CA GLY A 68 -24.87 -24.90 15.90
C GLY A 68 -25.27 -24.71 14.43
N SER A 69 -24.93 -25.71 13.62
CA SER A 69 -25.44 -26.19 12.32
C SER A 69 -26.74 -25.62 11.68
N SER A 70 -26.67 -25.56 10.34
CA SER A 70 -27.68 -25.86 9.29
C SER A 70 -28.92 -24.97 9.11
N GLY A 71 -29.03 -24.38 7.92
CA GLY A 71 -30.28 -23.83 7.38
C GLY A 71 -30.08 -23.17 6.02
N SER A 72 -30.56 -23.84 4.96
CA SER A 72 -30.57 -23.40 3.57
C SER A 72 -31.22 -22.02 3.37
N GLY A 73 -30.49 -21.11 2.73
CA GLY A 73 -31.01 -19.85 2.21
C GLY A 73 -30.01 -19.25 1.23
N ALA A 74 -30.26 -19.41 -0.07
CA ALA A 74 -29.43 -18.87 -1.14
C ALA A 74 -29.50 -17.33 -1.13
N ALA A 75 -28.60 -16.69 -0.38
CA ALA A 75 -28.21 -15.31 -0.60
C ALA A 75 -26.98 -15.33 -1.51
N THR A 76 -27.12 -14.81 -2.72
CA THR A 76 -26.02 -14.57 -3.66
C THR A 76 -25.00 -13.63 -3.03
N LYS A 77 -24.04 -14.22 -2.31
CA LYS A 77 -22.79 -13.57 -1.91
C LYS A 77 -22.09 -13.20 -3.22
N GLY A 78 -22.09 -11.92 -3.57
CA GLY A 78 -21.39 -11.42 -4.76
C GLY A 78 -19.97 -11.98 -4.77
N SER A 79 -19.68 -12.84 -5.74
CA SER A 79 -18.37 -13.45 -5.86
C SER A 79 -17.38 -12.34 -6.18
N ALA A 80 -16.53 -12.00 -5.22
CA ALA A 80 -15.43 -11.07 -5.43
C ALA A 80 -14.54 -11.65 -6.55
N SER A 81 -14.60 -11.06 -7.74
CA SER A 81 -13.79 -11.53 -8.87
C SER A 81 -12.37 -11.02 -8.70
N ALA A 82 -11.42 -11.95 -8.59
CA ALA A 82 -10.00 -11.63 -8.77
C ALA A 82 -9.77 -11.09 -10.19
N THR A 83 -8.77 -10.25 -10.36
CA THR A 83 -8.51 -9.54 -11.60
C THR A 83 -7.58 -10.33 -12.51
N ALA A 84 -8.06 -10.70 -13.70
CA ALA A 84 -7.23 -11.20 -14.80
C ALA A 84 -6.69 -10.01 -15.62
N PRO A 85 -5.52 -10.14 -16.29
CA PRO A 85 -5.05 -9.14 -17.25
C PRO A 85 -6.09 -8.96 -18.37
N THR A 86 -6.58 -7.74 -18.59
CA THR A 86 -7.69 -7.48 -19.52
C THR A 86 -7.24 -7.07 -20.93
N GLY A 87 -6.00 -6.59 -21.09
CA GLY A 87 -5.47 -6.14 -22.39
C GLY A 87 -6.08 -4.84 -22.94
N GLU A 88 -6.84 -4.12 -22.12
CA GLU A 88 -7.49 -2.86 -22.51
C GLU A 88 -6.49 -1.70 -22.62
N ARG A 89 -6.83 -0.70 -23.44
CA ARG A 89 -5.95 0.47 -23.64
C ARG A 89 -5.91 1.34 -22.39
N PRO A 90 -4.71 1.79 -21.97
CA PRO A 90 -4.56 2.84 -20.98
C PRO A 90 -5.40 4.08 -21.26
N VAL A 91 -5.96 4.69 -20.22
CA VAL A 91 -6.47 6.06 -20.32
C VAL A 91 -5.33 6.98 -20.74
N THR A 92 -5.62 7.89 -21.68
CA THR A 92 -4.67 8.90 -22.15
C THR A 92 -4.84 10.23 -21.44
N GLY A 93 -5.98 10.42 -20.77
CA GLY A 93 -6.30 11.63 -20.01
C GLY A 93 -5.51 11.75 -18.71
N LYS A 94 -5.25 12.99 -18.31
CA LYS A 94 -4.65 13.34 -17.01
C LYS A 94 -5.38 14.52 -16.38
N SER A 95 -5.54 14.50 -15.07
CA SER A 95 -5.96 15.63 -14.25
C SER A 95 -4.94 15.81 -13.14
N GLY A 96 -4.40 17.02 -12.97
CA GLY A 96 -3.37 17.29 -11.94
C GLY A 96 -2.09 16.43 -12.06
N GLY A 97 -1.81 15.83 -13.22
CA GLY A 97 -0.71 14.88 -13.43
C GLY A 97 -1.04 13.42 -13.09
N ILE A 98 -2.24 13.14 -12.58
CA ILE A 98 -2.76 11.80 -12.27
C ILE A 98 -3.61 11.32 -13.45
N ALA A 99 -3.56 10.04 -13.76
CA ALA A 99 -4.42 9.44 -14.79
C ALA A 99 -5.91 9.72 -14.50
N ALA A 100 -6.67 10.07 -15.54
CA ALA A 100 -8.07 10.49 -15.42
C ALA A 100 -8.87 10.12 -16.68
N GLY A 101 -10.20 10.16 -16.56
CA GLY A 101 -11.12 9.80 -17.64
C GLY A 101 -11.32 8.29 -17.74
N PHE A 102 -11.38 7.62 -16.59
CA PHE A 102 -11.64 6.19 -16.53
C PHE A 102 -13.07 5.89 -17.01
N ALA A 103 -13.27 4.76 -17.69
CA ALA A 103 -14.58 4.38 -18.17
C ALA A 103 -15.60 4.22 -17.01
N HIS A 104 -16.85 4.60 -17.23
CA HIS A 104 -17.95 4.39 -16.28
C HIS A 104 -18.35 2.90 -16.21
N THR A 105 -17.45 2.08 -15.70
CA THR A 105 -17.58 0.63 -15.59
C THR A 105 -16.88 0.16 -14.32
N GLN A 106 -17.20 -1.05 -13.86
CA GLN A 106 -16.51 -1.68 -12.74
C GLN A 106 -14.99 -1.82 -12.98
N GLN A 107 -14.57 -2.08 -14.23
CA GLN A 107 -13.16 -2.13 -14.60
C GLN A 107 -12.51 -0.74 -14.51
N GLY A 108 -13.18 0.30 -15.02
CA GLY A 108 -12.70 1.67 -14.90
C GLY A 108 -12.55 2.11 -13.43
N ALA A 109 -13.44 1.69 -12.55
CA ALA A 109 -13.31 1.92 -11.10
C ALA A 109 -12.06 1.24 -10.51
N GLN A 110 -11.75 0.01 -10.94
CA GLN A 110 -10.55 -0.68 -10.49
C GLN A 110 -9.27 -0.02 -11.01
N SER A 111 -9.28 0.47 -12.24
CA SER A 111 -8.17 1.22 -12.82
C SER A 111 -7.98 2.56 -12.12
N ALA A 112 -9.06 3.26 -11.82
CA ALA A 112 -9.03 4.49 -11.02
C ALA A 112 -8.40 4.25 -9.65
N ALA A 113 -8.91 3.26 -8.90
CA ALA A 113 -8.40 2.94 -7.56
C ALA A 113 -6.90 2.62 -7.54
N ALA A 114 -6.41 1.83 -8.50
CA ALA A 114 -5.00 1.51 -8.58
C ALA A 114 -4.13 2.77 -8.85
N ASN A 115 -4.57 3.69 -9.72
CA ASN A 115 -3.84 4.94 -9.96
C ASN A 115 -3.89 5.89 -8.77
N TYR A 116 -5.04 5.98 -8.09
CA TYR A 116 -5.18 6.82 -6.92
C TYR A 116 -4.33 6.31 -5.76
N ALA A 117 -4.24 4.99 -5.55
CA ALA A 117 -3.32 4.38 -4.60
C ALA A 117 -1.84 4.74 -4.87
N VAL A 118 -1.41 4.80 -6.14
CA VAL A 118 -0.06 5.26 -6.51
C VAL A 118 0.14 6.73 -6.14
N ALA A 119 -0.80 7.59 -6.52
CA ALA A 119 -0.70 9.03 -6.25
C ALA A 119 -0.68 9.34 -4.73
N LEU A 120 -1.56 8.70 -3.96
CA LEU A 120 -1.69 8.87 -2.52
C LEU A 120 -0.53 8.27 -1.71
N GLY A 121 0.26 7.39 -2.32
CA GLY A 121 1.48 6.83 -1.72
C GLY A 121 2.77 7.37 -2.31
N GLY A 122 2.72 8.52 -3.00
CA GLY A 122 3.87 9.17 -3.62
C GLY A 122 4.52 10.23 -2.73
N VAL A 123 5.75 10.60 -3.08
CA VAL A 123 6.53 11.65 -2.39
C VAL A 123 5.83 13.02 -2.37
N ASP A 124 5.00 13.31 -3.37
CA ASP A 124 4.24 14.55 -3.47
C ASP A 124 3.27 14.76 -2.28
N MET A 125 2.85 13.69 -1.60
CA MET A 125 1.98 13.81 -0.42
C MET A 125 2.67 14.47 0.77
N PHE A 126 4.01 14.49 0.80
CA PHE A 126 4.80 15.16 1.85
C PHE A 126 4.92 16.66 1.61
N ASN A 127 4.66 17.14 0.39
CA ASN A 127 4.56 18.57 0.09
C ASN A 127 3.11 19.04 0.23
N THR A 128 2.83 20.05 1.05
CA THR A 128 1.45 20.50 1.34
C THR A 128 0.66 20.90 0.10
N THR A 129 1.24 21.74 -0.77
CA THR A 129 0.56 22.20 -1.99
C THR A 129 0.28 21.06 -2.95
N ALA A 130 1.25 20.17 -3.15
CA ALA A 130 1.09 19.01 -4.02
C ALA A 130 0.06 18.01 -3.44
N ARG A 131 0.10 17.76 -2.12
CA ARG A 131 -0.89 16.95 -1.39
C ARG A 131 -2.30 17.49 -1.60
N HIS A 132 -2.54 18.78 -1.38
CA HIS A 132 -3.87 19.38 -1.55
C HIS A 132 -4.39 19.21 -2.98
N ARG A 133 -3.53 19.41 -3.98
CA ARG A 133 -3.86 19.16 -5.39
C ARG A 133 -4.20 17.69 -5.65
N ILE A 134 -3.40 16.74 -5.15
CA ILE A 134 -3.65 15.30 -5.32
C ILE A 134 -5.01 14.94 -4.71
N VAL A 135 -5.26 15.35 -3.46
CA VAL A 135 -6.51 15.06 -2.75
C VAL A 135 -7.71 15.61 -3.51
N ALA A 136 -7.66 16.88 -3.94
CA ALA A 136 -8.73 17.50 -4.72
C ALA A 136 -8.93 16.85 -6.10
N THR A 137 -7.90 16.20 -6.65
CA THR A 137 -7.98 15.52 -7.94
C THR A 137 -8.68 14.17 -7.82
N VAL A 138 -8.39 13.41 -6.77
CA VAL A 138 -8.82 11.99 -6.66
C VAL A 138 -10.03 11.78 -5.76
N TYR A 139 -10.29 12.66 -4.79
CA TYR A 139 -11.47 12.57 -3.93
C TYR A 139 -12.65 13.35 -4.49
N ALA A 140 -13.85 12.92 -4.14
CA ALA A 140 -15.06 13.68 -4.42
C ALA A 140 -15.02 15.02 -3.65
N PRO A 141 -15.58 16.11 -4.21
CA PRO A 141 -15.60 17.41 -3.54
C PRO A 141 -16.18 17.36 -2.12
N SER A 142 -17.21 16.55 -1.90
CA SER A 142 -17.86 16.35 -0.60
C SER A 142 -16.96 15.69 0.46
N ALA A 143 -15.95 14.93 0.06
CA ALA A 143 -15.00 14.28 0.96
C ALA A 143 -13.74 15.13 1.21
N THR A 144 -13.40 16.03 0.28
CA THR A 144 -12.11 16.73 0.24
C THR A 144 -11.88 17.63 1.46
N ALA A 145 -12.87 18.43 1.86
CA ALA A 145 -12.68 19.44 2.91
C ALA A 145 -12.36 18.83 4.28
N ALA A 146 -13.13 17.83 4.72
CA ALA A 146 -12.88 17.13 5.97
C ALA A 146 -11.55 16.36 5.93
N LEU A 147 -11.23 15.77 4.78
CA LEU A 147 -10.02 15.00 4.59
C LEU A 147 -8.75 15.85 4.64
N GLN A 148 -8.77 17.05 4.04
CA GLN A 148 -7.60 17.94 4.01
C GLN A 148 -7.12 18.28 5.42
N GLY A 149 -8.01 18.65 6.34
CA GLY A 149 -7.63 18.96 7.72
C GLY A 149 -6.98 17.77 8.44
N SER A 150 -7.54 16.56 8.27
CA SER A 150 -6.97 15.34 8.85
C SER A 150 -5.61 14.98 8.25
N LEU A 151 -5.43 15.14 6.94
CA LEU A 151 -4.16 14.89 6.28
C LEU A 151 -3.11 15.95 6.64
N ASP A 152 -3.47 17.23 6.75
CA ASP A 152 -2.55 18.28 7.16
C ASP A 152 -2.02 18.05 8.58
N GLN A 153 -2.87 17.53 9.47
CA GLN A 153 -2.45 17.11 10.79
C GLN A 153 -1.51 15.89 10.74
N ALA A 154 -1.84 14.89 9.92
CA ALA A 154 -1.04 13.68 9.77
C ALA A 154 0.34 13.94 9.12
N TYR A 155 0.40 14.92 8.21
CA TYR A 155 1.62 15.42 7.57
C TYR A 155 2.16 16.69 8.25
N SER A 156 1.83 16.91 9.52
CA SER A 156 2.36 18.05 10.26
C SER A 156 3.88 17.99 10.38
N THR A 157 4.51 19.15 10.61
CA THR A 157 5.97 19.26 10.74
C THR A 157 6.56 18.29 11.76
N GLY A 158 5.84 17.96 12.84
CA GLY A 158 6.28 16.96 13.83
C GLY A 158 6.36 15.55 13.24
N ALA A 159 5.33 15.14 12.50
CA ALA A 159 5.27 13.84 11.83
C ALA A 159 6.32 13.72 10.72
N ILE A 160 6.48 14.78 9.92
CA ILE A 160 7.51 14.86 8.87
C ILE A 160 8.92 14.77 9.47
N LYS A 161 9.20 15.47 10.57
CA LYS A 161 10.49 15.35 11.28
C LYS A 161 10.76 13.95 11.82
N ALA A 162 9.73 13.23 12.30
CA ALA A 162 9.88 11.86 12.79
C ALA A 162 10.32 10.87 11.68
N LEU A 163 10.06 11.22 10.41
CA LEU A 163 10.52 10.51 9.22
C LEU A 163 11.93 10.91 8.77
N GLY A 164 12.56 11.89 9.42
CA GLY A 164 13.87 12.42 9.02
C GLY A 164 13.81 13.42 7.87
N LEU A 165 12.64 14.01 7.61
CA LEU A 165 12.44 15.02 6.58
C LEU A 165 12.57 16.45 7.13
N ASN A 166 12.86 17.39 6.24
CA ASN A 166 12.86 18.82 6.52
C ASN A 166 11.41 19.32 6.79
N PRO A 167 11.23 20.48 7.43
CA PRO A 167 9.90 21.00 7.78
C PRO A 167 8.93 21.19 6.61
N ASP A 168 9.45 21.35 5.39
CA ASP A 168 8.69 21.50 4.15
C ASP A 168 8.36 20.17 3.45
N GLY A 169 8.74 19.03 4.06
CA GLY A 169 8.56 17.69 3.51
C GLY A 169 9.68 17.21 2.59
N SER A 170 10.70 18.03 2.33
CA SER A 170 11.85 17.63 1.51
C SER A 170 12.81 16.72 2.27
N ALA A 171 13.58 15.91 1.54
CA ALA A 171 14.65 15.12 2.13
C ALA A 171 15.86 16.01 2.51
N PRO A 172 16.59 15.69 3.60
CA PRO A 172 17.86 16.35 3.91
C PRO A 172 18.88 16.22 2.77
N GLN A 173 19.86 17.12 2.75
CA GLN A 173 20.94 17.08 1.75
C GLN A 173 21.64 15.72 1.74
N GLY A 174 21.87 15.17 0.55
CA GLY A 174 22.49 13.86 0.36
C GLY A 174 21.56 12.66 0.57
N LEU A 175 20.30 12.88 0.97
CA LEU A 175 19.29 11.84 1.09
C LEU A 175 18.20 12.00 0.03
N THR A 176 17.64 10.87 -0.40
CA THR A 176 16.49 10.82 -1.30
C THR A 176 15.31 10.20 -0.55
N LEU A 177 14.20 10.93 -0.44
CA LEU A 177 12.94 10.36 0.05
C LEU A 177 12.39 9.38 -0.98
N VAL A 178 12.17 8.16 -0.54
CA VAL A 178 11.46 7.13 -1.27
C VAL A 178 10.09 6.98 -0.63
N SER A 179 9.05 7.19 -1.42
CA SER A 179 7.68 6.85 -1.07
C SER A 179 6.99 6.42 -2.36
N ARG A 180 6.75 5.12 -2.49
CA ARG A 180 6.17 4.50 -3.68
C ARG A 180 5.17 3.44 -3.26
N THR A 181 3.90 3.60 -3.61
CA THR A 181 2.92 2.53 -3.58
C THR A 181 2.88 1.83 -4.93
N ILE A 182 2.95 0.50 -4.92
CA ILE A 182 2.90 -0.36 -6.09
C ILE A 182 1.66 -1.27 -5.96
N PRO A 183 0.59 -1.00 -6.72
CA PRO A 183 -0.55 -1.92 -6.83
C PRO A 183 -0.10 -3.25 -7.44
N VAL A 184 -0.34 -4.34 -6.72
CA VAL A 184 -0.08 -5.72 -7.18
C VAL A 184 -1.34 -6.32 -7.79
N GLY A 185 -2.51 -5.94 -7.30
CA GLY A 185 -3.79 -6.34 -7.86
C GLY A 185 -4.96 -5.59 -7.25
N THR A 186 -6.09 -5.63 -7.95
CA THR A 186 -7.36 -5.05 -7.48
C THR A 186 -8.45 -6.11 -7.43
N LYS A 187 -9.51 -5.86 -6.66
CA LYS A 187 -10.77 -6.59 -6.76
C LYS A 187 -11.92 -5.69 -6.36
N THR A 188 -13.06 -5.81 -7.02
CA THR A 188 -14.30 -5.15 -6.58
C THR A 188 -15.01 -6.03 -5.55
N THR A 189 -15.41 -5.44 -4.43
CA THR A 189 -16.18 -6.11 -3.38
C THR A 189 -17.65 -5.72 -3.37
N ALA A 190 -18.00 -4.57 -3.96
CA ALA A 190 -19.37 -4.12 -4.20
C ALA A 190 -19.41 -3.16 -5.40
N SER A 191 -20.50 -3.16 -6.16
CA SER A 191 -20.70 -2.21 -7.27
C SER A 191 -22.17 -1.96 -7.58
N THR A 192 -22.47 -0.75 -8.00
CA THR A 192 -23.70 -0.32 -8.68
C THR A 192 -23.32 0.35 -10.00
N ALA A 193 -24.26 1.03 -10.66
CA ALA A 193 -23.94 1.86 -11.82
C ALA A 193 -22.93 2.97 -11.44
N ASP A 194 -23.28 3.81 -10.47
CA ASP A 194 -22.53 5.03 -10.13
C ASP A 194 -21.62 4.89 -8.90
N ALA A 195 -21.43 3.68 -8.35
CA ALA A 195 -20.57 3.46 -7.19
C ALA A 195 -19.85 2.10 -7.23
N ALA A 196 -18.64 2.05 -6.67
CA ALA A 196 -17.89 0.82 -6.51
C ALA A 196 -17.09 0.82 -5.20
N THR A 197 -16.91 -0.35 -4.58
CA THR A 197 -15.91 -0.56 -3.54
C THR A 197 -14.83 -1.46 -4.09
N VAL A 198 -13.60 -0.95 -4.11
CA VAL A 198 -12.43 -1.63 -4.67
C VAL A 198 -11.40 -1.85 -3.57
N GLU A 199 -10.91 -3.07 -3.43
CA GLU A 199 -9.70 -3.37 -2.67
C GLU A 199 -8.49 -3.39 -3.61
N VAL A 200 -7.43 -2.68 -3.22
CA VAL A 200 -6.14 -2.63 -3.90
C VAL A 200 -5.10 -3.28 -2.99
N TRP A 201 -4.57 -4.43 -3.39
CA TRP A 201 -3.45 -5.07 -2.69
C TRP A 201 -2.15 -4.50 -3.21
N CYS A 202 -1.33 -3.96 -2.30
CA CYS A 202 -0.14 -3.21 -2.64
C CYS A 202 1.07 -3.72 -1.87
N THR A 203 2.24 -3.47 -2.45
CA THR A 203 3.48 -3.31 -1.71
C THR A 203 3.91 -1.84 -1.78
N ALA A 204 4.66 -1.36 -0.79
CA ALA A 204 5.27 -0.04 -0.87
C ALA A 204 6.75 -0.07 -0.51
N LEU A 205 7.49 0.87 -1.10
CA LEU A 205 8.84 1.23 -0.71
C LEU A 205 8.80 2.59 -0.01
N ALA A 206 9.29 2.64 1.23
CA ALA A 206 9.29 3.87 2.01
C ALA A 206 10.56 4.03 2.85
N GLY A 207 11.13 5.23 2.86
CA GLY A 207 12.29 5.59 3.69
C GLY A 207 13.19 6.62 3.01
N LEU A 208 14.39 6.81 3.55
CA LEU A 208 15.43 7.67 3.02
C LEU A 208 16.57 6.81 2.47
N ALA A 209 16.91 7.01 1.19
CA ALA A 209 18.08 6.42 0.56
C ALA A 209 19.25 7.40 0.62
N GLY A 210 20.45 6.89 0.93
CA GLY A 210 21.69 7.66 1.09
C GLY A 210 22.52 7.13 2.26
N THR A 211 23.84 7.29 2.20
CA THR A 211 24.82 6.65 3.10
C THR A 211 24.58 6.95 4.58
N ASP A 212 24.11 8.15 4.92
CA ASP A 212 23.88 8.59 6.30
C ASP A 212 22.42 8.42 6.77
N SER A 213 21.60 7.66 6.02
CA SER A 213 20.20 7.45 6.37
C SER A 213 20.06 6.64 7.66
N THR A 214 19.37 7.23 8.65
CA THR A 214 18.92 6.52 9.86
C THR A 214 17.51 5.93 9.70
N LYS A 215 16.90 6.10 8.52
CA LYS A 215 15.56 5.65 8.15
C LYS A 215 15.65 4.92 6.81
N PRO A 216 16.29 3.74 6.76
CA PRO A 216 16.54 3.06 5.50
C PRO A 216 15.23 2.71 4.78
N VAL A 217 15.30 2.60 3.45
CA VAL A 217 14.16 2.21 2.62
C VAL A 217 13.78 0.76 2.93
N THR A 218 12.52 0.54 3.31
CA THR A 218 11.96 -0.78 3.57
C THR A 218 10.77 -1.07 2.66
N ALA A 219 10.43 -2.35 2.52
CA ALA A 219 9.23 -2.81 1.86
C ALA A 219 8.13 -3.14 2.88
N SER A 220 6.89 -2.81 2.58
CA SER A 220 5.70 -3.21 3.35
C SER A 220 4.60 -3.74 2.43
N TRP A 221 3.62 -4.45 3.01
CA TRP A 221 2.48 -5.02 2.28
C TRP A 221 1.17 -4.62 2.97
N PHE A 222 0.21 -4.15 2.18
CA PHE A 222 -1.07 -3.66 2.68
C PHE A 222 -2.19 -3.81 1.67
N THR A 223 -3.43 -3.65 2.14
CA THR A 223 -4.61 -3.51 1.28
C THR A 223 -5.28 -2.18 1.56
N ILE A 224 -5.49 -1.38 0.51
CA ILE A 224 -6.34 -0.18 0.55
C ILE A 224 -7.75 -0.61 0.13
N THR A 225 -8.77 -0.14 0.83
CA THR A 225 -10.18 -0.23 0.41
C THR A 225 -10.66 1.16 0.05
N GLU A 226 -11.05 1.37 -1.21
CA GLU A 226 -11.57 2.64 -1.70
C GLU A 226 -13.06 2.49 -2.07
N LYS A 227 -13.88 3.40 -1.55
CA LYS A 227 -15.26 3.59 -2.00
C LYS A 227 -15.25 4.70 -3.03
N LEU A 228 -15.56 4.33 -4.27
CA LEU A 228 -15.60 5.20 -5.42
C LEU A 228 -17.05 5.58 -5.77
N VAL A 229 -17.22 6.80 -6.25
CA VAL A 229 -18.45 7.33 -6.83
C VAL A 229 -18.16 7.88 -8.22
N TRP A 230 -19.12 7.76 -9.13
CA TRP A 230 -19.01 8.34 -10.46
C TRP A 230 -19.32 9.83 -10.42
N GLU A 231 -18.41 10.63 -10.92
CA GLU A 231 -18.60 12.05 -11.17
C GLU A 231 -18.97 12.24 -12.65
N PRO A 232 -20.22 12.64 -12.98
CA PRO A 232 -20.64 12.79 -14.36
C PRO A 232 -19.92 13.97 -15.04
N PRO A 233 -19.81 13.96 -16.38
CA PRO A 233 -19.24 15.08 -17.12
C PRO A 233 -19.90 16.42 -16.75
N GLY A 234 -19.09 17.49 -16.64
CA GLY A 234 -19.58 18.84 -16.42
C GLY A 234 -19.88 19.24 -14.97
N SER A 235 -19.77 18.35 -13.98
CA SER A 235 -20.00 18.69 -12.56
C SER A 235 -18.90 19.53 -11.91
N ALA A 236 -17.67 19.49 -12.44
CA ALA A 236 -16.49 20.18 -11.88
C ALA A 236 -15.64 20.92 -12.93
N GLY A 237 -16.24 21.33 -14.06
CA GLY A 237 -15.54 22.08 -15.12
C GLY A 237 -14.70 21.24 -16.09
N GLY A 238 -14.75 19.91 -15.99
CA GLY A 238 -14.16 18.96 -16.93
C GLY A 238 -15.11 18.54 -18.06
N THR A 239 -14.55 18.11 -19.19
CA THR A 239 -15.31 17.68 -20.40
C THR A 239 -15.70 16.20 -20.40
N GLY A 240 -15.26 15.41 -19.42
CA GLY A 240 -15.58 13.99 -19.26
C GLY A 240 -15.94 13.66 -17.81
N GLY A 241 -16.60 12.51 -17.60
CA GLY A 241 -16.85 11.97 -16.27
C GLY A 241 -15.67 11.15 -15.79
N ASP A 242 -15.57 10.96 -14.48
CA ASP A 242 -14.49 10.19 -13.86
C ASP A 242 -14.94 9.51 -12.57
N TRP A 243 -14.20 8.50 -12.13
CA TRP A 243 -14.38 7.95 -10.77
C TRP A 243 -13.73 8.88 -9.74
N LYS A 244 -14.31 9.00 -8.55
CA LYS A 244 -13.75 9.77 -7.42
C LYS A 244 -13.85 8.99 -6.12
N ILE A 245 -12.87 9.13 -5.24
CA ILE A 245 -12.89 8.51 -3.92
C ILE A 245 -13.86 9.28 -3.01
N ALA A 246 -14.90 8.61 -2.55
CA ALA A 246 -15.77 9.09 -1.49
C ALA A 246 -15.15 8.83 -0.11
N SER A 247 -14.52 7.67 0.07
CA SER A 247 -13.72 7.38 1.27
C SER A 247 -12.72 6.24 1.03
N SER A 248 -11.69 6.18 1.86
CA SER A 248 -10.65 5.16 1.78
C SER A 248 -10.23 4.68 3.17
N SER A 249 -9.87 3.41 3.29
CA SER A 249 -9.24 2.83 4.47
C SER A 249 -8.12 1.88 4.05
N GLN A 250 -7.32 1.43 5.01
CA GLN A 250 -6.22 0.51 4.77
C GLN A 250 -6.09 -0.45 5.94
N LYS A 251 -5.51 -1.62 5.66
CA LYS A 251 -5.08 -2.58 6.66
C LYS A 251 -3.78 -3.24 6.20
N ASP A 252 -3.08 -3.87 7.15
CA ASP A 252 -2.00 -4.78 6.82
C ASP A 252 -2.49 -5.85 5.84
N GLY A 253 -1.67 -6.12 4.85
CA GLY A 253 -1.98 -6.99 3.73
C GLY A 253 -1.27 -8.31 3.89
N PRO A 254 -1.73 -9.37 3.22
CA PRO A 254 -0.94 -10.59 3.13
C PRO A 254 0.42 -10.25 2.51
N ALA A 255 1.49 -10.53 3.24
CA ALA A 255 2.85 -10.40 2.75
C ALA A 255 3.33 -11.77 2.25
N PRO A 256 3.93 -11.87 1.05
CA PRO A 256 4.62 -13.08 0.64
C PRO A 256 5.80 -13.35 1.57
N VAL A 257 6.24 -14.61 1.61
CA VAL A 257 7.45 -14.99 2.34
C VAL A 257 8.64 -14.22 1.76
N SER A 258 9.40 -13.53 2.62
CA SER A 258 10.65 -12.88 2.23
C SER A 258 11.67 -13.95 1.89
N GLY A 259 12.13 -14.00 0.64
CA GLY A 259 13.27 -14.84 0.24
C GLY A 259 14.59 -14.28 0.77
N ASP A 260 15.64 -15.09 0.75
CA ASP A 260 17.01 -14.66 1.08
C ASP A 260 17.56 -13.79 -0.06
N GLN A 261 17.22 -12.50 -0.06
CA GLN A 261 17.78 -11.52 -0.98
C GLN A 261 18.92 -10.75 -0.31
N GLN A 262 20.01 -10.54 -1.05
CA GLN A 262 21.09 -9.67 -0.60
C GLN A 262 20.53 -8.25 -0.41
N ILE A 263 20.83 -7.65 0.74
CA ILE A 263 20.46 -6.27 1.03
C ILE A 263 21.27 -5.35 0.12
N ALA A 264 20.57 -4.51 -0.65
CA ALA A 264 21.20 -3.49 -1.50
C ALA A 264 21.85 -2.39 -0.65
N THR A 265 22.92 -1.78 -1.17
CA THR A 265 23.51 -0.59 -0.55
C THR A 265 22.58 0.61 -0.69
N ALA A 266 22.78 1.63 0.16
CA ALA A 266 22.01 2.86 0.10
C ALA A 266 22.11 3.55 -1.27
N ASP A 267 23.30 3.56 -1.88
CA ASP A 267 23.55 4.12 -3.20
C ASP A 267 22.86 3.33 -4.32
N GLN A 268 22.81 2.00 -4.22
CA GLN A 268 22.08 1.17 -5.18
C GLN A 268 20.57 1.48 -5.15
N ILE A 269 19.99 1.65 -3.96
CA ILE A 269 18.58 2.03 -3.82
C ILE A 269 18.34 3.46 -4.31
N ALA A 270 19.21 4.41 -3.95
CA ALA A 270 19.10 5.80 -4.42
C ALA A 270 19.18 5.87 -5.96
N GLY A 271 20.14 5.17 -6.56
CA GLY A 271 20.29 5.06 -8.00
C GLY A 271 19.05 4.45 -8.66
N ALA A 272 18.51 3.35 -8.11
CA ALA A 272 17.29 2.74 -8.62
C ALA A 272 16.10 3.71 -8.57
N VAL A 273 15.95 4.47 -7.49
CA VAL A 273 14.85 5.43 -7.35
C VAL A 273 14.98 6.56 -8.37
N GLN A 274 16.19 7.04 -8.67
CA GLN A 274 16.41 8.11 -9.64
C GLN A 274 16.29 7.63 -11.08
N GLN A 275 16.68 6.38 -11.37
CA GLN A 275 16.76 5.84 -12.73
C GLN A 275 15.47 5.14 -13.18
N TYR A 276 14.73 4.53 -12.25
CA TYR A 276 13.45 3.87 -12.55
C TYR A 276 12.28 4.79 -12.21
N GLY A 277 11.62 5.28 -13.26
CA GLY A 277 10.37 6.04 -13.15
C GLY A 277 9.24 5.24 -12.49
N GLY A 278 8.29 5.94 -11.88
CA GLY A 278 7.09 5.32 -11.33
C GLY A 278 6.12 4.87 -12.42
N PHE A 279 5.40 3.77 -12.17
CA PHE A 279 4.35 3.31 -13.07
C PHE A 279 3.05 4.08 -12.81
N THR A 280 2.32 4.36 -13.89
CA THR A 280 0.87 4.59 -13.82
C THR A 280 0.18 3.28 -14.15
N TYR A 281 -0.84 2.93 -13.37
CA TYR A 281 -1.60 1.72 -13.65
C TYR A 281 -2.55 2.01 -14.82
N ALA A 282 -2.70 1.07 -15.72
CA ALA A 282 -3.57 1.30 -16.86
C ALA A 282 -4.15 -0.03 -17.33
N ARG A 283 -5.46 -0.09 -17.23
CA ARG A 283 -6.32 -1.24 -17.51
C ARG A 283 -7.69 -0.71 -17.90
#